data_AF-A0A426X2M6-F1
#
_entry.id   AF-A0A426X2M6-F1
#
_cell.length_a   1.000
_cell.length_b   1.000
_cell.length_c   1.000
_cell.angle_alpha   90.00
_cell.angle_beta   90.00
_cell.angle_gamma   90.00
#
_symmetry.space_group_name_H-M   'P 1'
#
loop_
_entity.id
_entity.type
_entity.pdbx_description
1 polymer ?
#
loop_
_entity_poly.entity_id
_entity_poly.type
_entity_poly.pdbx_seq_one_letter_code
_entity_poly.pdbx_strand_id
1 'polypeptide(L)'
;CSKLGKSFGEEEGDDPDITSNPECLGAELLETLDKMAPTKEEELRLRDYTGDISKLGSAERFLKAVLDIPFAFKRVDAMLYRANFETEVNYLMKSFETLEVKVLL
;
A
#
# COMPACT_ATOMS: atom_id res chain seq x y z
N CYS A 1 10.79 14.15 0.44
CA CYS A 1 11.07 12.75 0.05
C CYS A 1 12.25 12.14 0.84
N SER A 2 12.38 12.42 2.14
CA SER A 2 13.52 11.97 2.97
C SER A 2 13.41 10.52 3.48
N LYS A 3 12.27 9.85 3.27
CA LYS A 3 12.04 8.46 3.68
C LYS A 3 12.47 7.41 2.64
N LEU A 4 13.04 7.84 1.52
CA LEU A 4 13.10 7.05 0.27
C LEU A 4 14.42 6.31 -0.01
N GLY A 5 15.45 6.45 0.82
CA GLY A 5 16.76 5.85 0.51
C GLY A 5 16.83 4.33 0.68
N LYS A 6 15.88 3.68 1.38
CA LYS A 6 16.04 2.28 1.82
C LYS A 6 15.15 1.26 1.11
N SER A 7 14.02 1.66 0.53
CA SER A 7 13.01 0.70 0.04
C SER A 7 13.06 0.38 -1.45
N PHE A 8 13.98 0.99 -2.22
CA PHE A 8 14.02 0.84 -3.68
C PHE A 8 15.11 -0.11 -4.18
N GLY A 9 15.75 -0.91 -3.30
CA GLY A 9 17.00 -1.60 -3.63
C GLY A 9 17.26 -2.94 -2.94
N GLU A 10 16.23 -3.74 -2.64
CA GLU A 10 16.42 -5.16 -2.27
C GLU A 10 15.57 -6.02 -3.22
N GLU A 11 16.23 -6.75 -4.12
CA GLU A 11 15.62 -7.88 -4.83
C GLU A 11 15.49 -9.01 -3.82
N GLU A 12 14.25 -9.37 -3.48
CA GLU A 12 13.96 -10.45 -2.54
C GLU A 12 13.44 -11.68 -3.30
N GLY A 13 14.00 -12.83 -2.93
CA GLY A 13 13.94 -14.08 -3.68
C GLY A 13 12.58 -14.78 -3.68
N ASP A 14 12.48 -15.76 -4.58
CA ASP A 14 11.30 -16.58 -4.87
C ASP A 14 10.76 -17.32 -3.62
N ASP A 15 9.78 -16.73 -2.93
CA ASP A 15 8.91 -17.44 -1.98
C ASP A 15 7.55 -17.78 -2.66
N PRO A 16 7.17 -19.08 -2.73
CA PRO A 16 5.97 -19.50 -3.44
C PRO A 16 4.75 -19.53 -2.52
N ASP A 17 4.09 -18.38 -2.31
CA ASP A 17 2.61 -18.24 -2.23
C ASP A 17 2.18 -16.77 -2.03
N ILE A 18 2.48 -15.88 -2.99
CA ILE A 18 1.94 -14.50 -3.00
C ILE A 18 0.93 -14.25 -4.14
N THR A 19 0.54 -15.29 -4.90
CA THR A 19 -0.20 -15.11 -6.16
C THR A 19 -1.35 -16.10 -6.39
N SER A 20 -2.11 -16.50 -5.38
CA SER A 20 -3.35 -17.26 -5.66
C SER A 20 -4.51 -16.37 -6.16
N ASN A 21 -4.28 -15.08 -6.45
CA ASN A 21 -5.20 -14.27 -7.25
C ASN A 21 -4.44 -13.41 -8.28
N PRO A 22 -4.56 -13.69 -9.59
CA PRO A 22 -3.95 -12.87 -10.65
C PRO A 22 -4.57 -11.46 -10.77
N GLU A 23 -5.62 -11.13 -10.01
CA GLU A 23 -6.32 -9.84 -10.07
C GLU A 23 -6.05 -8.89 -8.89
N CYS A 24 -5.29 -9.29 -7.87
CA CYS A 24 -5.11 -8.47 -6.65
C CYS A 24 -3.63 -8.26 -6.28
N LEU A 25 -3.25 -7.00 -6.07
CA LEU A 25 -1.96 -6.64 -5.47
C LEU A 25 -1.93 -7.14 -4.03
N GLY A 26 -0.85 -7.80 -3.60
CA GLY A 26 -0.71 -8.29 -2.22
C GLY A 26 -0.78 -7.16 -1.18
N ALA A 27 -1.29 -7.47 0.03
CA ALA A 27 -1.47 -6.50 1.11
C ALA A 27 -0.15 -5.79 1.49
N GLU A 28 0.97 -6.51 1.51
CA GLU A 28 2.29 -5.97 1.83
C GLU A 28 2.74 -4.88 0.84
N LEU A 29 2.47 -5.10 -0.46
CA LEU A 29 2.76 -4.12 -1.49
C LEU A 29 1.86 -2.89 -1.35
N LEU A 30 0.58 -3.09 -1.05
CA LEU A 30 -0.38 -2.01 -0.82
C LEU A 30 0.00 -1.17 0.41
N GLU A 31 0.43 -1.80 1.51
CA GLU A 31 0.97 -1.09 2.67
C GLU A 31 2.22 -0.28 2.34
N THR A 32 3.10 -0.85 1.52
CA THR A 32 4.32 -0.17 1.09
C THR A 32 3.98 1.04 0.23
N LEU A 33 3.01 0.91 -0.68
CA LEU A 33 2.49 2.01 -1.49
C LEU A 33 1.87 3.10 -0.62
N ASP A 34 1.04 2.74 0.37
CA ASP A 34 0.43 3.70 1.29
C ASP A 34 1.48 4.48 2.10
N LYS A 35 2.52 3.80 2.61
CA LYS A 35 3.65 4.42 3.32
C LYS A 35 4.45 5.42 2.45
N MET A 36 4.30 5.36 1.11
CA MET A 36 4.90 6.30 0.16
C MET A 36 4.02 7.53 -0.14
N ALA A 37 2.85 7.65 0.48
CA ALA A 37 1.98 8.82 0.30
C ALA A 37 2.74 10.13 0.58
N PRO A 38 2.81 11.04 -0.41
CA PRO A 38 3.48 12.32 -0.23
C PRO A 38 2.67 13.21 0.73
N THR A 39 3.36 14.10 1.42
CA THR A 39 2.70 15.21 2.11
C THR A 39 2.04 16.15 1.10
N LYS A 40 1.09 16.98 1.55
CA LYS A 40 0.41 17.96 0.68
C LYS A 40 1.38 18.91 -0.02
N GLU A 41 2.45 19.31 0.67
CA GLU A 41 3.48 20.18 0.09
C GLU A 41 4.28 19.45 -0.99
N GLU A 42 4.70 18.20 -0.74
CA GLU A 42 5.41 17.38 -1.72
C GLU A 42 4.55 17.07 -2.94
N GLU A 43 3.26 16.77 -2.75
CA GLU A 43 2.31 16.56 -3.83
C GLU A 43 2.19 17.81 -4.71
N LEU A 44 1.98 18.99 -4.13
CA LEU A 44 1.90 20.24 -4.88
C LEU A 44 3.19 20.48 -5.68
N ARG A 45 4.36 20.31 -5.05
CA ARG A 45 5.67 20.47 -5.69
C ARG A 45 5.88 19.51 -6.85
N LEU A 46 5.46 18.25 -6.71
CA LEU A 46 5.58 17.25 -7.77
C LEU A 46 4.60 17.49 -8.92
N ARG A 47 3.36 17.91 -8.62
CA ARG A 47 2.34 18.25 -9.62
C ARG A 47 2.77 19.45 -10.47
N ASP A 48 3.23 20.52 -9.81
CA ASP A 48 3.60 21.78 -10.44
C ASP A 48 5.00 21.76 -11.07
N TYR A 49 5.75 20.66 -10.91
CA TYR A 49 7.06 20.51 -11.53
C TYR A 49 6.94 20.47 -13.06
N THR A 50 7.40 21.55 -13.70
CA THR A 50 7.46 21.74 -15.16
C THR A 50 8.88 21.65 -15.73
N GLY A 51 9.86 21.32 -14.87
CA GLY A 51 11.24 21.11 -15.28
C GLY A 51 11.45 19.78 -16.02
N ASP A 52 12.72 19.49 -16.30
CA ASP A 52 13.13 18.23 -16.92
C ASP A 52 12.96 17.05 -15.95
N ILE A 53 12.04 16.13 -16.28
CA ILE A 53 11.70 14.95 -15.47
C ILE A 53 12.94 14.09 -15.17
N SER A 54 13.96 14.09 -16.05
CA SER A 54 15.20 13.33 -15.82
C SER A 54 16.00 13.82 -14.60
N LYS A 55 15.73 15.05 -14.13
CA LYS A 55 16.34 15.63 -12.92
C LYS A 55 15.65 15.23 -11.63
N LEU A 56 14.46 14.64 -11.70
CA LEU A 56 13.77 14.06 -10.55
C LEU A 56 14.39 12.71 -10.20
N GLY A 57 14.46 12.39 -8.90
CA GLY A 57 14.85 11.05 -8.44
C GLY A 57 13.91 9.95 -8.98
N SER A 58 14.34 8.69 -8.97
CA SER A 58 13.48 7.55 -9.38
C SER A 58 12.14 7.55 -8.63
N ALA A 59 12.19 7.76 -7.31
CA ALA A 59 11.01 7.82 -6.46
C ALA A 59 10.10 9.01 -6.74
N GLU A 60 10.67 10.20 -7.00
CA GLU A 60 9.90 11.40 -7.34
C GLU A 60 9.21 11.25 -8.70
N ARG A 61 9.87 10.62 -9.67
CA ARG A 61 9.28 10.27 -10.97
C ARG A 61 8.12 9.29 -10.81
N PHE A 62 8.31 8.25 -9.99
CA PHE A 62 7.26 7.29 -9.64
C PHE A 62 6.06 8.00 -9.00
N LEU A 63 6.28 8.79 -7.95
CA LEU A 63 5.22 9.51 -7.27
C LEU A 63 4.52 10.53 -8.18
N LYS A 64 5.25 11.23 -9.04
CA LYS A 64 4.64 12.14 -10.03
C LYS A 64 3.67 11.40 -10.96
N ALA A 65 4.07 10.24 -11.48
CA ALA A 65 3.20 9.42 -12.33
C ALA A 65 1.98 8.86 -11.57
N VAL A 66 2.16 8.46 -10.30
CA VAL A 66 1.06 8.00 -9.43
C VAL A 66 0.08 9.15 -9.15
N LEU A 67 0.58 10.36 -8.90
CA LEU A 67 -0.23 11.54 -8.62
C LEU A 67 -1.12 11.95 -9.81
N ASP A 68 -0.72 11.63 -11.04
CA ASP A 68 -1.57 11.87 -12.23
C ASP A 68 -2.84 10.99 -12.24
N ILE A 69 -2.87 9.93 -11.43
CA ILE A 69 -4.06 9.10 -11.22
C ILE A 69 -4.98 9.77 -10.19
N PRO A 70 -6.25 10.07 -10.52
CA PRO A 70 -7.19 10.63 -9.56
C PRO A 70 -7.35 9.76 -8.31
N PHE A 71 -7.19 10.38 -7.15
CA PHE A 71 -7.35 9.74 -5.84
C PHE A 71 -6.46 8.50 -5.63
N ALA A 72 -5.27 8.44 -6.24
CA ALA A 72 -4.39 7.27 -6.23
C ALA A 72 -4.23 6.62 -4.84
N PHE A 73 -3.82 7.38 -3.83
CA PHE A 73 -3.60 6.85 -2.48
C PHE A 73 -4.90 6.42 -1.77
N LYS A 74 -6.02 7.12 -2.00
CA LYS A 74 -7.33 6.65 -1.50
C LYS A 74 -7.76 5.33 -2.13
N ARG A 75 -7.36 5.08 -3.38
CA ARG A 75 -7.59 3.79 -4.04
C ARG A 75 -6.73 2.70 -3.42
N VAL A 76 -5.47 3.01 -3.07
CA VAL A 76 -4.59 2.10 -2.33
C VAL A 76 -5.19 1.77 -0.96
N ASP A 77 -5.65 2.76 -0.20
CA ASP A 77 -6.35 2.54 1.08
C ASP A 77 -7.52 1.58 0.95
N ALA A 78 -8.39 1.80 -0.06
CA ALA A 78 -9.55 0.96 -0.30
C ALA A 78 -9.16 -0.47 -0.74
N MET A 79 -8.11 -0.61 -1.54
CA MET A 79 -7.57 -1.92 -1.92
C MET A 79 -6.98 -2.65 -0.72
N LEU A 80 -6.24 -1.96 0.14
CA LEU A 80 -5.65 -2.53 1.35
C LEU A 80 -6.74 -3.01 2.32
N TYR A 81 -7.77 -2.19 2.55
CA TYR A 81 -8.94 -2.60 3.33
C TYR A 81 -9.57 -3.87 2.77
N ARG A 82 -9.81 -3.92 1.45
CA ARG A 82 -10.40 -5.09 0.79
C ARG A 82 -9.53 -6.34 0.92
N ALA A 83 -8.20 -6.20 0.83
CA ALA A 83 -7.26 -7.32 0.98
C ALA A 83 -7.29 -7.91 2.39
N ASN A 84 -7.49 -7.08 3.41
CA ASN A 84 -7.46 -7.51 4.81
C ASN A 84 -8.85 -7.93 5.35
N PHE A 85 -9.93 -7.51 4.68
CA PHE A 85 -11.30 -7.64 5.17
C PHE A 85 -11.68 -9.07 5.58
N GLU A 86 -11.42 -10.07 4.73
CA GLU A 86 -11.78 -11.45 5.01
C GLU A 86 -11.05 -11.98 6.25
N THR A 87 -9.76 -11.70 6.36
CA THR A 87 -8.94 -12.11 7.51
C THR A 87 -9.42 -11.45 8.80
N GLU A 88 -9.69 -10.14 8.78
CA GLU A 88 -10.16 -9.39 9.94
C GLU A 88 -11.54 -9.87 10.43
N VAL A 89 -12.48 -10.10 9.51
CA VAL A 89 -13.81 -10.64 9.84
C VAL A 89 -13.70 -12.05 10.41
N ASN A 90 -12.91 -12.92 9.79
CA ASN A 90 -12.72 -14.29 10.27
C ASN A 90 -12.08 -14.32 11.66
N TYR A 91 -11.11 -13.44 11.93
CA TYR A 91 -10.51 -13.30 13.26
C TYR A 91 -11.55 -12.86 14.30
N LEU A 92 -12.37 -11.87 13.97
CA LEU A 92 -13.41 -11.37 14.86
C LEU A 92 -14.47 -12.43 15.18
N MET A 93 -14.93 -13.17 14.17
CA MET A 93 -15.89 -14.27 14.35
C MET A 93 -15.35 -15.36 15.29
N LYS A 94 -14.11 -15.82 15.08
CA LYS A 94 -13.46 -16.81 15.97
C LYS A 94 -13.31 -16.31 17.41
N SER A 95 -13.08 -15.00 17.56
CA SER A 95 -13.00 -14.37 18.88
C SER A 95 -14.35 -14.42 19.61
N PHE A 96 -15.46 -14.19 18.90
CA PHE A 96 -16.80 -14.34 19.44
C PHE A 96 -17.14 -15.79 19.81
N GLU A 97 -16.86 -16.75 18.93
CA GLU A 97 -17.06 -18.18 19.22
C GLU A 97 -16.31 -18.60 20.49
N THR A 98 -15.07 -18.15 20.66
CA THR A 98 -14.27 -18.44 21.85
C THR A 98 -14.90 -17.87 23.13
N LEU A 99 -15.49 -16.67 23.06
CA LEU A 99 -16.16 -16.06 24.20
C LEU A 99 -17.48 -16.76 24.53
N GLU A 100 -18.28 -17.12 23.53
CA GLU A 100 -19.54 -17.86 23.73
C GLU A 100 -19.31 -19.21 24.41
N VAL A 101 -18.31 -19.97 23.94
CA VAL A 101 -17.95 -21.26 24.55
C VAL A 101 -17.51 -21.11 26.01
N LYS A 102 -16.81 -20.00 26.36
CA LYS A 102 -16.42 -19.72 27.76
C LYS A 102 -17.55 -19.21 28.65
N VAL A 103 -18.61 -18.64 28.08
CA VAL A 103 -19.78 -18.16 28.84
C VAL A 103 -20.79 -19.30 29.07
N LEU A 104 -20.80 -20.33 28.20
CA LEU A 104 -21.72 -21.46 28.25
C LEU A 104 -21.17 -22.71 28.98
N LEU A 105 -19.90 -22.70 29.41
CA LEU A 105 -19.25 -23.72 30.24
C LEU A 105 -19.05 -23.22 31.68
#